data_AF-A0A0R2TY00-F1
#
_entry.id   AF-A0A0R2TY00-F1
#
_cell.length_a   1.000
_cell.length_b   1.000
_cell.length_c   1.000
_cell.angle_alpha   90.00
_cell.angle_beta   90.00
_cell.angle_gamma   90.00
#
_symmetry.space_group_name_H-M   'P 1'
#
loop_
_entity.id
_entity.type
_entity.pdbx_description
1 polymer ?
#
loop_
_entity_poly.entity_id
_entity_poly.type
_entity_poly.pdbx_seq_one_letter_code
_entity_poly.pdbx_strand_id
1 'polypeptide(L)'
;MRGGKRQGSGRPAGTPNRATEAHKARICDLAKDYAEAALEALVSIARNGASEAARVSAACAILDRAYGKPQAQKAVEVDHEPIVFRWER
;
A
#
# COMPACT_ATOMS: atom_id res chain seq x y z
N MET A 1 -5.63 6.21 44.70
CA MET A 1 -5.02 6.99 43.60
C MET A 1 -5.77 6.67 42.30
N ARG A 2 -6.38 7.67 41.64
CA ARG A 2 -7.23 7.44 40.44
C ARG A 2 -6.42 7.58 39.15
N GLY A 3 -6.03 6.45 38.55
CA GLY A 3 -5.52 6.36 37.18
C GLY A 3 -6.69 6.29 36.20
N GLY A 4 -7.05 7.44 35.62
CA GLY A 4 -8.12 7.56 34.62
C GLY A 4 -7.72 8.56 33.54
N LYS A 5 -8.45 8.55 32.41
CA LYS A 5 -8.20 9.41 31.25
C LYS A 5 -8.31 10.89 31.66
N ARG A 6 -7.22 11.66 31.51
CA ARG A 6 -7.11 13.10 31.70
C ARG A 6 -6.73 13.74 30.36
N GLN A 7 -6.99 15.04 30.19
CA GLN A 7 -6.53 15.77 29.01
C GLN A 7 -4.98 15.73 29.00
N GLY A 8 -4.38 15.17 27.94
CA GLY A 8 -2.94 14.89 27.87
C GLY A 8 -2.49 13.58 28.53
N SER A 9 -3.39 12.75 29.08
CA SER A 9 -3.04 11.41 29.57
C SER A 9 -2.94 10.40 28.44
N GLY A 10 -1.95 9.52 28.52
CA GLY A 10 -1.70 8.47 27.54
C GLY A 10 -0.42 8.72 26.77
N ARG A 11 -0.08 7.77 25.91
CA ARG A 11 1.07 7.89 25.02
C ARG A 11 0.76 8.93 23.94
N PRO A 12 1.64 9.93 23.67
CA PRO A 12 1.40 10.92 22.63
C PRO A 12 1.14 10.23 21.28
N ALA A 13 0.09 10.67 20.57
CA ALA A 13 -0.23 10.16 19.25
C ALA A 13 0.97 10.37 18.31
N GLY A 14 1.32 9.34 17.55
CA GLY A 14 2.49 9.36 16.67
C GLY A 14 3.81 8.97 17.33
N THR A 15 3.85 8.66 18.64
CA THR A 15 5.08 8.12 19.26
C THR A 15 5.40 6.75 18.64
N PRO A 16 6.52 6.60 17.90
CA PRO A 16 6.91 5.31 17.34
C PRO A 16 7.30 4.37 18.49
N ASN A 17 6.82 3.12 18.46
CA ASN A 17 7.25 2.15 19.46
C ASN A 17 8.67 1.71 19.11
N ARG A 18 9.66 2.27 19.82
CA ARG A 18 11.09 2.08 19.53
C ARG A 18 11.49 0.60 19.49
N ALA A 19 10.85 -0.22 20.33
CA ALA A 19 11.03 -1.67 20.32
C ALA A 19 10.53 -2.32 19.01
N THR A 20 9.43 -1.83 18.43
CA THR A 20 8.94 -2.32 17.14
C THR A 20 9.68 -1.76 15.95
N GLU A 21 10.20 -0.53 15.98
CA GLU A 21 10.94 0.02 14.83
C GLU A 21 12.27 -0.70 14.59
N ALA A 22 13.05 -0.95 15.65
CA ALA A 22 14.28 -1.73 15.52
C ALA A 22 14.00 -3.19 15.11
N HIS A 23 12.90 -3.78 15.61
CA HIS A 23 12.49 -5.12 15.20
C HIS A 23 12.04 -5.18 13.74
N LYS A 24 11.27 -4.18 13.28
CA LYS A 24 10.89 -4.03 11.86
C LYS A 24 12.11 -3.88 10.97
N ALA A 25 13.07 -3.04 11.35
CA ALA A 25 14.32 -2.87 10.60
C ALA A 25 15.06 -4.21 10.44
N ARG A 26 15.20 -4.98 11.52
CA ARG A 26 15.81 -6.32 11.47
C ARG A 26 15.06 -7.29 10.56
N ILE A 27 13.72 -7.29 10.60
CA ILE A 27 12.90 -8.13 9.70
C ILE A 27 13.08 -7.68 8.24
N CYS A 28 13.09 -6.38 7.98
CA CYS A 28 13.30 -5.84 6.65
C CYS A 28 14.68 -6.23 6.10
N ASP A 29 15.72 -6.17 6.93
CA ASP A 29 17.07 -6.57 6.51
C ASP A 29 17.12 -8.06 6.18
N LEU A 30 16.59 -8.92 7.05
CA LEU A 30 16.48 -10.36 6.76
C LEU A 30 15.65 -10.64 5.49
N ALA A 31 14.58 -9.88 5.25
CA ALA A 31 13.73 -10.05 4.08
C ALA A 31 14.43 -9.64 2.77
N LYS A 32 15.36 -8.68 2.80
CA LYS A 32 16.15 -8.29 1.62
C LYS A 32 17.00 -9.45 1.10
N ASP A 33 17.54 -10.27 2.01
CA ASP A 33 18.35 -11.43 1.65
C ASP A 33 17.56 -12.46 0.82
N TYR A 34 16.23 -12.50 0.98
CA TYR A 34 15.35 -13.37 0.21
C TYR A 34 14.72 -12.71 -1.02
N ALA A 35 14.99 -11.43 -1.28
CA ALA A 35 14.32 -10.69 -2.33
C ALA A 35 14.59 -11.28 -3.73
N GLU A 36 15.82 -11.72 -3.99
CA GLU A 36 16.21 -12.36 -5.25
C GLU A 36 15.49 -13.69 -5.46
N ALA A 37 15.54 -14.60 -4.46
CA ALA A 37 14.84 -15.87 -4.51
C ALA A 37 13.31 -15.71 -4.65
N ALA A 38 12.73 -14.70 -4.00
CA ALA A 38 11.32 -14.38 -4.14
C ALA A 38 10.97 -13.90 -5.57
N LEU A 39 11.86 -13.13 -6.20
CA LEU A 39 11.68 -12.70 -7.58
C LEU A 39 11.77 -13.88 -8.55
N GLU A 40 12.74 -14.78 -8.37
CA GLU A 40 12.85 -16.01 -9.17
C GLU A 40 11.61 -16.89 -9.04
N ALA A 41 11.06 -17.02 -7.83
CA ALA A 41 9.82 -17.76 -7.60
C ALA A 41 8.64 -17.13 -8.36
N LEU A 42 8.52 -15.80 -8.37
CA LEU A 42 7.49 -15.11 -9.17
C LEU A 42 7.67 -15.37 -10.66
N VAL A 43 8.90 -15.33 -11.17
CA VAL A 43 9.20 -15.64 -12.58
C VAL A 43 8.83 -17.10 -12.91
N SER A 44 9.15 -18.04 -12.03
CA SER A 44 8.79 -19.45 -12.19
C SER A 44 7.28 -19.65 -12.22
N ILE A 45 6.54 -19.01 -11.30
CA ILE A 45 5.08 -19.05 -11.27
C ILE A 45 4.50 -18.41 -12.53
N ALA A 46 5.02 -17.26 -12.98
CA ALA A 46 4.54 -16.60 -14.18
C ALA A 46 4.69 -17.48 -15.43
N ARG A 47 5.77 -18.29 -15.51
CA ARG A 47 6.04 -19.19 -16.64
C ARG A 47 5.29 -20.52 -16.55
N ASN A 48 5.30 -21.14 -15.37
CA ASN A 48 4.93 -22.55 -15.19
C ASN A 48 3.76 -22.76 -14.20
N GLY A 49 3.16 -21.70 -13.68
CA GLY A 49 2.12 -21.78 -12.66
C GLY A 49 0.91 -22.59 -13.13
N ALA A 50 0.37 -23.41 -12.23
CA ALA A 50 -0.70 -24.36 -12.53
C ALA A 50 -2.02 -23.68 -12.93
N SER A 51 -2.31 -22.47 -12.42
CA SER A 51 -3.51 -21.70 -12.76
C SER A 51 -3.17 -20.41 -13.49
N GLU A 52 -4.04 -20.03 -14.43
CA GLU A 52 -3.96 -18.74 -15.12
C GLU A 52 -3.95 -17.57 -14.14
N ALA A 53 -4.81 -17.63 -13.11
CA ALA A 53 -4.85 -16.62 -12.06
C ALA A 53 -3.49 -16.46 -11.33
N ALA A 54 -2.80 -17.56 -11.03
CA ALA A 54 -1.47 -17.50 -10.42
C ALA A 54 -0.44 -16.86 -11.37
N ARG A 55 -0.47 -17.22 -12.66
CA ARG A 55 0.43 -16.64 -13.67
C ARG A 55 0.19 -15.14 -13.84
N VAL A 56 -1.07 -14.71 -13.96
CA VAL A 56 -1.45 -13.29 -14.08
C VAL A 56 -1.03 -12.52 -12.83
N SER A 57 -1.32 -13.05 -11.64
CA SER A 57 -0.95 -12.41 -10.38
C SER A 57 0.58 -12.24 -10.26
N ALA A 58 1.36 -13.27 -10.61
CA ALA A 58 2.81 -13.20 -10.60
C ALA A 58 3.35 -12.20 -11.64
N ALA A 59 2.79 -12.17 -12.84
CA ALA A 59 3.15 -11.21 -13.87
C ALA A 59 2.88 -9.76 -13.45
N CYS A 60 1.69 -9.47 -12.92
CA CYS A 60 1.36 -8.15 -12.39
C CYS A 60 2.29 -7.74 -11.25
N ALA A 61 2.61 -8.68 -10.34
CA ALA A 61 3.54 -8.44 -9.24
C ALA A 61 4.95 -8.04 -9.73
N ILE A 62 5.44 -8.61 -10.83
CA ILE A 62 6.72 -8.23 -11.44
C ILE A 62 6.62 -6.83 -12.05
N LEU A 63 5.57 -6.54 -12.83
CA LEU A 63 5.38 -5.26 -13.49
C LEU A 63 5.25 -4.10 -12.49
N ASP A 64 4.46 -4.29 -11.43
CA ASP A 64 4.27 -3.30 -10.36
C ASP A 64 5.58 -2.92 -9.67
N ARG A 65 6.57 -3.83 -9.64
CA ARG A 65 7.90 -3.57 -9.06
C ARG A 65 8.83 -2.89 -10.05
N ALA A 66 8.78 -3.27 -11.32
CA ALA A 66 9.66 -2.72 -12.35
C ALA A 66 9.26 -1.29 -12.75
N TYR A 67 7.97 -1.02 -12.85
CA TYR A 67 7.43 0.24 -13.37
C TYR A 67 6.60 1.04 -12.36
N GLY A 68 6.35 0.45 -11.18
CA GLY A 68 5.44 1.03 -10.19
C GLY A 68 3.97 0.71 -10.50
N LYS A 69 3.10 0.98 -9.52
CA LYS A 69 1.65 0.87 -9.72
C LYS A 69 1.13 2.06 -10.52
N PRO A 70 0.18 1.86 -11.44
CA PRO A 70 -0.50 2.97 -12.11
C PRO A 70 -1.10 3.90 -11.06
N GLN A 71 -0.89 5.21 -11.26
CA GLN A 71 -1.46 6.23 -10.38
C GLN A 71 -2.98 6.13 -10.45
N ALA A 72 -3.62 5.81 -9.32
CA ALA A 72 -5.06 5.92 -9.23
C ALA A 72 -5.40 7.41 -9.37
N GLN A 73 -6.08 7.78 -10.46
CA GLN A 73 -6.63 9.12 -10.59
C GLN A 73 -7.62 9.31 -9.45
N LYS A 74 -7.31 10.18 -8.49
CA LYS A 74 -8.31 10.64 -7.54
C LYS A 74 -9.42 11.29 -8.36
N ALA A 75 -10.65 10.83 -8.18
CA ALA A 75 -11.81 11.60 -8.62
C ALA A 75 -11.69 12.98 -7.97
N VAL A 76 -11.34 13.98 -8.78
CA VAL A 76 -11.45 15.37 -8.36
C VAL A 76 -12.95 15.62 -8.33
N GLU A 77 -13.53 15.73 -7.15
CA GLU A 77 -14.83 16.37 -7.00
C GLU A 77 -14.65 17.80 -7.48
N VAL A 78 -14.99 18.02 -8.75
CA VAL A 78 -15.12 19.35 -9.31
C VAL A 78 -16.49 19.82 -8.86
N ASP A 79 -16.52 20.74 -7.90
CA ASP A 79 -17.70 21.51 -7.55
C ASP A 79 -18.13 22.28 -8.81
N HIS A 80 -19.02 21.68 -9.58
CA HIS A 80 -19.63 22.31 -10.72
C HIS A 80 -20.90 23.00 -10.23
N GLU A 81 -20.88 24.33 -10.23
CA GLU A 81 -22.11 25.10 -10.16
C GLU A 81 -23.04 24.61 -11.29
N PRO A 82 -24.33 24.33 -11.00
CA PRO A 82 -25.23 23.81 -12.01
C PRO A 82 -25.35 24.86 -13.12
N ILE A 83 -25.00 24.48 -14.35
CA ILE A 83 -25.19 25.35 -15.52
C ILE A 83 -26.70 25.47 -15.74
N VAL A 84 -27.28 26.56 -15.24
CA VAL A 84 -28.70 26.87 -15.42
C VAL A 84 -28.90 27.43 -16.82
N PHE A 85 -29.24 26.58 -17.78
CA PHE A 85 -29.62 27.02 -19.12
C PHE A 85 -31.00 27.70 -19.06
N ARG A 86 -31.00 29.03 -19.01
CA ARG A 86 -32.23 29.82 -19.20
C ARG A 86 -32.57 29.86 -20.68
N TRP A 87 -33.49 29.01 -21.09
CA TRP A 87 -34.10 29.11 -22.41
C TRP A 87 -35.01 30.35 -22.44
N GLU A 88 -34.58 31.39 -23.13
CA GLU A 88 -35.46 32.50 -23.52
C GLU A 88 -36.30 32.05 -24.72
N ARG A 89 -37.60 32.39 -24.67
CA ARG A 89 -38.59 32.11 -25.71
C ARG A 89 -38.70 33.29 -26.65
#